data_AF-Q14KU7-F1
#
_entry.id   AF-Q14KU7-F1
#
_cell.length_a   1.000
_cell.length_b   1.000
_cell.length_c   1.000
_cell.angle_alpha   90.00
_cell.angle_beta   90.00
_cell.angle_gamma   90.00
#
_symmetry.space_group_name_H-M   'P 1'
#
loop_
_entity.id
_entity.type
_entity.pdbx_description
1 polymer ?
#
loop_
_entity_poly.entity_id
_entity_poly.type
_entity_poly.pdbx_seq_one_letter_code
_entity_poly.pdbx_strand_id
1 'polypeptide(L)' 'MELKQNLLGNYKENKTIETQNEVKNLLINRDNEIFELYQQGQILQGYKVVSKLPKTIKTEYGNIPIKRRRYVKYDEKK' A
#
# COMPACT_ATOMS: atom_id res chain seq x y z
N MET A 1 4.49 30.77 -26.41
CA MET A 1 4.79 30.65 -24.96
C MET A 1 4.14 29.40 -24.34
N GLU A 2 3.10 28.84 -24.98
CA GLU A 2 2.35 27.65 -24.52
C GLU A 2 3.16 26.35 -24.42
N LEU A 3 4.08 26.09 -25.36
CA LEU A 3 4.83 24.83 -25.40
C LEU A 3 5.65 24.57 -24.13
N LYS A 4 6.28 25.62 -23.57
CA LYS A 4 7.08 25.52 -22.34
C LYS A 4 6.20 25.29 -21.09
N GLN A 5 5.00 25.85 -21.05
CA GLN A 5 4.05 25.61 -19.96
C GLN A 5 3.49 24.19 -20.01
N ASN A 6 3.19 23.65 -21.21
CA ASN A 6 2.77 22.26 -21.38
C ASN A 6 3.87 21.27 -20.98
N LEU A 7 5.13 21.52 -21.36
CA LEU A 7 6.26 20.68 -20.95
C LEU A 7 6.47 20.68 -19.42
N LEU A 8 6.39 21.85 -18.78
CA LEU A 8 6.54 21.96 -17.33
C LEU A 8 5.36 21.34 -16.57
N GLY A 9 4.13 21.46 -17.08
CA GLY A 9 2.95 20.80 -16.55
C GLY A 9 3.07 19.28 -16.60
N ASN A 10 3.39 18.75 -17.78
CA ASN A 10 3.57 17.31 -18.01
C ASN A 10 4.69 16.73 -17.15
N TYR A 11 5.81 17.45 -17.00
CA TYR A 11 6.93 17.02 -16.15
C TYR A 11 6.50 16.89 -14.67
N LYS A 12 5.76 17.88 -14.15
CA LYS A 12 5.28 17.86 -12.76
C LYS A 12 4.31 16.71 -12.54
N GLU A 13 3.36 16.51 -13.46
CA GLU A 13 2.36 15.45 -13.38
C GLU A 13 3.00 14.06 -13.41
N ASN A 14 3.94 13.83 -14.34
CA ASN A 14 4.69 12.58 -14.42
C ASN A 14 5.46 12.29 -13.13
N LYS A 15 6.13 13.31 -12.58
CA LYS A 15 6.88 13.17 -11.33
C LYS A 15 5.95 12.85 -10.15
N THR A 16 4.78 13.48 -10.08
CA THR A 16 3.77 13.15 -9.05
C THR A 16 3.29 11.71 -9.16
N ILE A 17 3.01 11.22 -10.38
CA ILE A 17 2.59 9.83 -10.62
C ILE A 17 3.69 8.84 -10.22
N GLU A 18 4.94 9.13 -10.60
CA GLU A 18 6.11 8.32 -10.25
C GLU A 18 6.27 8.21 -8.74
N THR A 19 6.26 9.33 -8.03
CA THR A 19 6.35 9.36 -6.56
C THR A 19 5.18 8.63 -5.90
N GLN A 20 3.95 8.78 -6.39
CA GLN A 20 2.81 8.03 -5.87
C GLN A 20 2.99 6.51 -6.03
N ASN A 21 3.54 6.06 -7.15
CA ASN A 21 3.81 4.65 -7.41
C ASN A 21 4.91 4.10 -6.50
N GLU A 22 6.00 4.84 -6.29
CA GLU A 22 7.08 4.46 -5.36
C GLU A 22 6.56 4.31 -3.93
N VAL A 23 5.81 5.30 -3.44
CA VAL A 23 5.23 5.28 -2.09
C VAL A 23 4.26 4.10 -1.96
N LYS A 24 3.43 3.84 -2.97
CA LYS A 24 2.52 2.69 -2.98
C LYS A 24 3.28 1.37 -2.89
N ASN A 25 4.34 1.20 -3.66
CA ASN A 25 5.15 -0.02 -3.66
C ASN A 25 5.85 -0.22 -2.31
N LEU A 26 6.42 0.85 -1.73
CA LEU A 26 7.03 0.82 -0.41
C LEU A 26 6.05 0.35 0.67
N LEU A 27 4.82 0.90 0.66
CA LEU A 27 3.77 0.53 1.61
C LEU A 27 3.34 -0.93 1.46
N ILE A 28 3.21 -1.41 0.23
CA ILE A 28 2.87 -2.81 -0.05
C ILE A 28 3.97 -3.75 0.43
N ASN A 29 5.24 -3.42 0.15
CA ASN A 29 6.38 -4.23 0.57
C ASN A 29 6.48 -4.31 2.09
N ARG A 30 6.30 -3.17 2.78
CA ARG A 30 6.26 -3.13 4.25
C ARG A 30 5.13 -3.99 4.82
N ASP A 31 3.94 -3.94 4.22
CA ASP A 31 2.80 -4.78 4.65
C ASP A 31 3.06 -6.29 4.40
N ASN A 32 3.86 -6.64 3.40
CA ASN A 32 4.30 -8.02 3.15
C ASN A 32 5.35 -8.48 4.14
N GLU A 33 6.38 -7.67 4.39
CA GLU A 33 7.45 -7.96 5.35
C GLU A 33 6.89 -8.17 6.76
N ILE A 34 5.99 -7.27 7.21
CA ILE A 34 5.29 -7.42 8.49
C ILE A 34 4.50 -8.73 8.53
N PHE A 35 3.85 -9.12 7.43
CA PHE A 35 3.12 -10.38 7.36
C PHE A 35 4.05 -11.59 7.49
N GLU A 36 5.20 -11.58 6.79
CA GLU A 36 6.21 -12.64 6.88
C GLU A 36 6.79 -12.75 8.29
N LEU A 37 7.16 -11.64 8.92
CA LEU A 37 7.66 -11.61 10.29
C LEU A 37 6.66 -12.20 11.29
N TYR A 38 5.39 -11.84 11.14
CA TYR A 38 4.34 -12.39 12.00
C TYR A 38 4.08 -13.89 11.76
N GLN A 39 4.31 -14.42 10.56
CA GLN A 39 4.27 -15.86 10.27
C GLN A 39 5.48 -16.58 10.90
N GLN A 40 6.68 -16.00 10.77
CA GLN A 40 7.92 -16.56 11.34
C GLN A 40 7.89 -16.60 12.87
N GLY A 41 7.41 -15.54 13.51
CA GLY A 41 7.29 -15.45 14.97
C GLY A 41 6.14 -16.27 15.56
N GLN A 42 5.41 -17.05 14.76
CA GLN A 42 4.21 -17.82 15.15
C GLN A 42 3.07 -16.97 15.74
N ILE A 43 3.17 -15.63 15.72
CA ILE A 43 2.14 -14.71 16.22
C ILE A 43 0.85 -14.84 15.38
N LEU A 44 0.99 -15.09 14.07
CA LEU A 44 -0.11 -15.39 13.17
C LEU A 44 -0.28 -16.89 12.90
N GLN A 45 0.42 -17.79 13.60
CA GLN A 45 0.04 -19.22 13.59
C GLN A 45 -1.34 -19.30 14.26
N GLY A 46 -2.37 -19.57 13.48
CA GLY A 46 -3.75 -19.49 13.95
C GLY A 46 -4.51 -18.25 13.48
N TYR A 47 -3.95 -17.39 12.61
CA TYR A 47 -4.70 -16.32 11.95
C TYR A 47 -4.72 -16.51 10.42
N LYS A 48 -5.89 -16.33 9.81
CA LYS A 48 -6.07 -16.38 8.35
C LYS A 48 -6.35 -14.98 7.80
N VAL A 49 -5.78 -14.67 6.64
CA VAL A 49 -6.20 -13.51 5.85
C VAL A 49 -7.58 -13.82 5.26
N VAL A 50 -8.61 -13.13 5.76
CA VAL A 50 -10.00 -13.32 5.30
C VAL A 50 -10.40 -12.36 4.20
N SER A 51 -9.83 -11.16 4.17
CA SER A 51 -10.11 -10.20 3.10
C SER A 51 -9.00 -9.17 2.94
N LYS A 52 -9.04 -8.46 1.82
CA LYS A 52 -8.25 -7.26 1.56
C LYS A 52 -9.21 -6.08 1.52
N LEU A 53 -9.10 -5.18 2.50
CA LEU A 53 -9.95 -3.99 2.58
C LEU A 53 -9.30 -2.81 1.85
N PRO A 54 -10.04 -2.07 1.01
CA PRO A 54 -9.52 -0.84 0.43
C PRO A 54 -9.27 0.18 1.54
N LYS A 55 -8.12 0.86 1.46
CA LYS A 55 -7.75 1.96 2.35
C LYS A 55 -7.06 3.02 1.51
N THR A 56 -7.47 4.27 1.66
CA THR A 56 -6.79 5.40 1.02
C THR A 56 -5.90 6.09 2.03
N ILE A 57 -4.64 6.31 1.69
CA ILE A 57 -3.70 7.09 2.49
C ILE A 57 -3.57 8.47 1.84
N LYS A 58 -3.74 9.52 2.64
CA LYS A 58 -3.49 10.90 2.20
C LYS A 58 -2.00 11.17 2.33
N THR A 59 -1.34 11.57 1.26
CA THR A 59 0.05 12.04 1.26
C THR A 59 0.13 13.44 0.67
N GLU A 60 1.28 14.10 0.81
CA GLU A 60 1.56 15.40 0.18
C GLU A 60 1.48 15.35 -1.36
N TYR A 61 1.63 14.17 -1.95
CA TYR A 61 1.54 13.94 -3.39
C TYR A 61 0.15 13.51 -3.85
N GLY A 62 -0.82 13.35 -2.95
CA GLY A 62 -2.20 12.99 -3.27
C GLY A 62 -2.73 11.78 -2.51
N ASN A 63 -3.87 11.27 -2.96
CA ASN A 63 -4.54 10.13 -2.34
C ASN A 63 -4.04 8.82 -2.94
N ILE A 64 -3.43 7.97 -2.12
CA ILE A 64 -2.88 6.68 -2.56
C ILE A 64 -3.83 5.55 -2.12
N PRO A 65 -4.52 4.88 -3.06
CA PRO A 65 -5.34 3.73 -2.74
C PRO A 65 -4.46 2.48 -2.55
N ILE A 66 -4.57 1.87 -1.38
CA ILE A 66 -3.92 0.60 -1.02
C ILE A 66 -4.96 -0.42 -0.55
N LYS A 67 -4.56 -1.70 -0.48
CA LYS A 67 -5.39 -2.78 0.06
C LYS A 67 -4.71 -3.34 1.30
N ARG A 68 -5.33 -3.16 2.47
CA ARG A 68 -4.84 -3.71 3.74
C ARG A 68 -5.41 -5.09 3.99
N ARG A 69 -4.59 -6.04 4.44
CA ARG A 69 -5.05 -7.38 4.84
C ARG A 69 -5.85 -7.31 6.14
N ARG A 70 -6.98 -8.01 6.20
CA ARG A 70 -7.75 -8.26 7.43
C ARG A 70 -7.49 -9.69 7.88
N TYR A 71 -7.07 -9.85 9.13
CA TYR A 71 -6.80 -11.13 9.76
C TYR A 71 -7.94 -11.49 10.72
N VAL A 72 -8.28 -12.77 10.79
CA VAL A 72 -9.20 -13.33 11.78
C VAL A 72 -8.53 -14.56 12.38
N LYS A 73 -8.60 -14.69 13.71
CA LYS A 73 -8.09 -15.86 14.42
C LYS A 73 -8.97 -17.06 14.04
N TYR A 74 -8.38 -18.21 13.77
CA TYR A 74 -9.11 -19.46 13.72
C TYR A 74 -9.79 -19.64 15.08
N ASP A 75 -11.10 -19.85 15.08
CA ASP A 75 -11.72 -20.54 16.21
C ASP A 75 -11.21 -21.98 16.13
N GLU A 76 -10.32 -22.33 17.05
CA GLU A 76 -10.06 -23.73 17.38
C GLU A 76 -11.39 -24.29 17.88
N LYS A 77 -12.22 -24.82 16.98
CA LYS A 77 -13.34 -25.67 17.38
C LYS A 77 -12.73 -26.84 18.15
N LYS A 78 -12.81 -26.72 19.47
CA LYS A 78 -12.59 -27.78 20.46
C LYS A 78 -13.49 -28.97 20.18
#